data_AF-A0A1Y1W577-F1
#
_entry.id   AF-A0A1Y1W577-F1
#
_cell.length_a   1.000
_cell.length_b   1.000
_cell.length_c   1.000
_cell.angle_alpha   90.00
_cell.angle_beta   90.00
_cell.angle_gamma   90.00
#
_symmetry.space_group_name_H-M   'P 1'
#
loop_
_entity.id
_entity.type
_entity.pdbx_description
1 polymer ?
#
loop_
_entity_poly.entity_id
_entity_poly.type
_entity_poly.pdbx_seq_one_letter_code
_entity_poly.pdbx_strand_id
1 'polypeptide(L)'
;YPINAPPQDRPVRLYCDGIYDLFHYGHARALEQAKKSFPNVYLMVGMCNDAETHSRKGKTVLTENERYESMRHCRWVDEVITDAPWVITQEFIDEHEIDFVCHDDLPYASSECDDVYAFVKDQGRFLPTQRTDGVSTSDLITRIVRDYDKYLRRNLERGMSPKELNISFLKEQELNIQKHMAEIREQI
;
A
#
# COMPACT_ATOMS: atom_id res chain seq x y z
N TYR A 1 -4.33 2.24 -25.40
CA TYR A 1 -3.06 2.59 -26.07
C TYR A 1 -2.39 1.29 -26.55
N PRO A 2 -1.64 1.30 -27.66
CA PRO A 2 -0.86 0.13 -28.09
C PRO A 2 0.30 -0.12 -27.10
N ILE A 3 0.68 -1.38 -26.91
CA ILE A 3 1.78 -1.78 -26.01
C ILE A 3 2.96 -2.24 -26.88
N ASN A 4 4.17 -1.80 -26.53
CA ASN A 4 5.40 -2.18 -27.24
C ASN A 4 5.70 -3.68 -27.07
N ALA A 5 6.43 -4.26 -28.02
CA ALA A 5 6.91 -5.63 -27.89
C ALA A 5 7.99 -5.72 -26.80
N PRO A 6 7.97 -6.76 -25.95
CA PRO A 6 9.00 -6.94 -24.92
C PRO A 6 10.34 -7.37 -25.53
N PRO A 7 11.47 -7.03 -24.88
CA PRO A 7 12.78 -7.56 -25.26
C PRO A 7 12.79 -9.10 -25.17
N GLN A 8 13.60 -9.74 -26.01
CA GLN A 8 13.66 -11.22 -26.13
C GLN A 8 15.02 -11.79 -25.68
N ASP A 9 16.04 -10.94 -25.59
CA ASP A 9 17.44 -11.28 -25.32
C ASP A 9 17.81 -11.19 -23.84
N ARG A 10 16.97 -10.56 -23.02
CA ARG A 10 17.17 -10.38 -21.57
C ARG A 10 15.83 -10.43 -20.81
N PRO A 11 15.84 -10.57 -19.47
CA PRO A 11 14.62 -10.41 -18.68
C PRO A 11 13.95 -9.07 -18.97
N VAL A 12 12.61 -9.09 -19.04
CA VAL A 12 11.80 -7.88 -19.16
C VAL A 12 11.79 -7.19 -17.79
N ARG A 13 12.25 -5.94 -17.75
CA ARG A 13 12.37 -5.14 -16.54
C ARG A 13 11.07 -4.38 -16.33
N LEU A 14 10.31 -4.80 -15.33
CA LEU A 14 9.03 -4.20 -14.98
C LEU A 14 9.18 -3.33 -13.74
N TYR A 15 8.45 -2.23 -13.70
CA TYR A 15 8.38 -1.34 -12.56
C TYR A 15 6.94 -1.23 -12.07
N CYS A 16 6.69 -1.57 -10.81
CA CYS A 16 5.43 -1.25 -10.12
C CYS A 16 5.71 -0.20 -9.05
N ASP A 17 4.97 0.89 -9.04
CA ASP A 17 5.04 1.90 -7.99
C ASP A 17 3.84 1.83 -7.05
N GLY A 18 4.00 2.45 -5.88
CA GLY A 18 2.91 2.60 -4.94
C GLY A 18 3.38 2.98 -3.55
N ILE A 19 2.41 3.22 -2.68
CA ILE A 19 2.67 3.53 -1.28
C ILE A 19 2.91 2.24 -0.49
N TYR A 20 2.12 1.21 -0.77
CA TYR A 20 2.14 -0.10 -0.10
C TYR A 20 1.97 -0.05 1.43
N ASP A 21 1.26 0.95 1.93
CA ASP A 21 0.90 1.04 3.35
C ASP A 21 -0.05 -0.10 3.76
N LEU A 22 0.17 -0.63 4.98
CA LEU A 22 -0.43 -1.88 5.46
C LEU A 22 -0.36 -3.00 4.41
N PHE A 23 0.85 -3.33 3.96
CA PHE A 23 1.08 -4.29 2.88
C PHE A 23 0.22 -5.56 3.04
N HIS A 24 -0.64 -5.81 2.06
CA HIS A 24 -1.68 -6.83 2.13
C HIS A 24 -1.78 -7.64 0.83
N TYR A 25 -2.56 -8.72 0.84
CA TYR A 25 -2.65 -9.66 -0.28
C TYR A 25 -3.11 -9.02 -1.60
N GLY A 26 -3.87 -7.93 -1.56
CA GLY A 26 -4.21 -7.16 -2.77
C GLY A 26 -2.98 -6.58 -3.49
N HIS A 27 -2.01 -6.03 -2.74
CA HIS A 27 -0.75 -5.55 -3.31
C HIS A 27 0.07 -6.72 -3.86
N ALA A 28 0.21 -7.80 -3.08
CA ALA A 28 0.95 -8.98 -3.50
C ALA A 28 0.38 -9.62 -4.79
N ARG A 29 -0.95 -9.63 -4.96
CA ARG A 29 -1.59 -10.14 -6.19
C ARG A 29 -1.41 -9.21 -7.40
N ALA A 30 -1.33 -7.90 -7.20
CA ALA A 30 -0.99 -6.98 -8.29
C ALA A 30 0.46 -7.20 -8.77
N LEU A 31 1.38 -7.36 -7.82
CA LEU A 31 2.79 -7.68 -8.11
C LEU A 31 2.95 -9.08 -8.73
N GLU A 32 2.13 -10.05 -8.32
CA GLU A 32 2.08 -11.38 -8.96
C GLU A 32 1.68 -11.28 -10.44
N GLN A 33 0.69 -10.45 -10.76
CA GLN A 33 0.25 -10.22 -12.14
C GLN A 33 1.38 -9.64 -12.98
N ALA A 34 2.09 -8.62 -12.46
CA ALA A 34 3.25 -8.04 -13.13
C ALA A 34 4.35 -9.08 -13.31
N LYS A 35 4.73 -9.82 -12.26
CA LYS A 35 5.79 -10.84 -12.32
C LYS A 35 5.51 -11.96 -13.31
N LYS A 36 4.22 -12.27 -13.57
CA LYS A 36 3.77 -13.33 -14.48
C LYS A 36 3.39 -12.85 -15.88
N SER A 37 3.53 -11.57 -16.18
CA SER A 37 3.09 -11.02 -17.47
C SER A 37 3.93 -11.48 -18.66
N PHE A 38 5.19 -11.83 -18.42
CA PHE A 38 6.10 -12.38 -19.42
C PHE A 38 6.82 -13.64 -18.89
N PRO A 39 7.39 -14.49 -19.76
CA PRO A 39 8.10 -15.70 -19.33
C PRO A 39 9.34 -15.44 -18.47
N ASN A 40 10.01 -14.31 -18.66
CA ASN A 40 11.23 -13.93 -17.95
C ASN A 40 11.16 -12.46 -17.53
N VAL A 41 10.89 -12.21 -16.24
CA VAL A 41 10.65 -10.87 -15.69
C VAL A 41 11.59 -10.58 -14.54
N TYR A 42 12.13 -9.37 -14.53
CA TYR A 42 12.76 -8.73 -13.37
C TYR A 42 11.85 -7.60 -12.88
N LEU A 43 11.26 -7.76 -11.71
CA LEU A 43 10.27 -6.87 -11.13
C LEU A 43 10.91 -5.98 -10.07
N MET A 44 11.02 -4.70 -10.42
CA MET A 44 11.36 -3.61 -9.51
C MET A 44 10.09 -3.03 -8.92
N VAL A 45 10.12 -2.72 -7.62
CA VAL A 45 9.02 -2.04 -6.94
C VAL A 45 9.50 -0.73 -6.35
N GLY A 46 8.97 0.38 -6.86
CA GLY A 46 9.23 1.72 -6.37
C GLY A 46 8.26 2.12 -5.27
N MET A 47 8.79 2.74 -4.22
CA MET A 47 7.99 3.15 -3.07
C MET A 47 8.26 4.61 -2.72
N CYS A 48 7.22 5.43 -2.73
CA CYS A 48 7.33 6.84 -2.34
C CYS A 48 7.67 6.98 -0.85
N ASN A 49 8.49 7.97 -0.53
CA ASN A 49 8.81 8.33 0.85
C ASN A 49 7.59 8.91 1.59
N ASP A 50 7.67 9.02 2.92
CA ASP A 50 6.57 9.51 3.76
C ASP A 50 6.26 10.99 3.48
N ALA A 51 7.28 11.83 3.29
CA ALA A 51 7.10 13.27 3.06
C ALA A 51 6.25 13.56 1.82
N GLU A 52 6.56 12.91 0.70
CA GLU A 52 5.87 13.03 -0.57
C GLU A 52 4.48 12.39 -0.53
N THR A 53 4.37 11.23 0.14
CA THR A 53 3.07 10.57 0.34
C THR A 53 2.12 11.44 1.14
N HIS A 54 2.61 12.05 2.23
CA HIS A 54 1.80 12.88 3.12
C HIS A 54 1.42 14.21 2.46
N SER A 55 2.28 14.77 1.61
CA SER A 55 1.99 16.01 0.90
C SER A 55 0.96 15.84 -0.22
N ARG A 56 0.97 14.71 -0.95
CA ARG A 56 0.14 14.51 -2.15
C ARG A 56 -1.09 13.62 -1.96
N LYS A 57 -1.09 12.72 -0.97
CA LYS A 57 -2.17 11.72 -0.81
C LYS A 57 -2.75 11.66 0.59
N GLY A 58 -1.90 11.65 1.61
CA GLY A 58 -2.33 11.58 2.99
C GLY A 58 -1.42 10.74 3.87
N LYS A 59 -1.83 10.56 5.12
CA LYS A 59 -1.02 9.86 6.12
C LYS A 59 -0.91 8.37 5.84
N THR A 60 0.24 7.81 6.21
CA THR A 60 0.52 6.38 6.26
C THR A 60 0.42 5.87 7.70
N VAL A 61 0.03 4.60 7.87
CA VAL A 61 0.08 3.91 9.17
C VAL A 61 1.49 3.39 9.43
N LEU A 62 2.10 2.76 8.43
CA LEU A 62 3.49 2.32 8.47
C LEU A 62 4.41 3.44 8.00
N THR A 63 5.56 3.57 8.67
CA THR A 63 6.67 4.41 8.22
C THR A 63 7.23 3.90 6.89
N GLU A 64 7.89 4.78 6.14
CA GLU A 64 8.53 4.40 4.87
C GLU A 64 9.46 3.19 5.00
N ASN A 65 10.25 3.12 6.08
CA ASN A 65 11.17 2.01 6.32
C ASN A 65 10.43 0.69 6.57
N GLU A 66 9.34 0.71 7.33
CA GLU A 66 8.49 -0.48 7.54
C GLU A 66 7.84 -0.94 6.24
N ARG A 67 7.43 0.00 5.39
CA ARG A 67 6.87 -0.29 4.07
C ARG A 67 7.94 -0.89 3.15
N TYR A 68 9.12 -0.30 3.08
CA TYR A 68 10.26 -0.81 2.30
C TYR A 68 10.62 -2.24 2.73
N GLU A 69 10.72 -2.48 4.03
CA GLU A 69 11.05 -3.82 4.56
C GLU A 69 9.95 -4.83 4.27
N SER A 70 8.68 -4.44 4.43
CA SER A 70 7.53 -5.27 4.06
C SER A 70 7.61 -5.72 2.60
N MET A 71 8.02 -4.82 1.69
CA MET A 71 8.13 -5.11 0.27
C MET A 71 9.27 -6.07 -0.06
N ARG A 72 10.41 -5.98 0.63
CA ARG A 72 11.56 -6.90 0.46
C ARG A 72 11.19 -8.36 0.73
N HIS A 73 10.14 -8.60 1.51
CA HIS A 73 9.63 -9.95 1.80
C HIS A 73 8.51 -10.42 0.85
N CYS A 74 8.12 -9.60 -0.13
CA CYS A 74 7.16 -10.01 -1.13
C CYS A 74 7.80 -11.01 -2.11
N ARG A 75 7.23 -12.21 -2.20
CA ARG A 75 7.70 -13.31 -3.07
C ARG A 75 7.98 -12.92 -4.52
N TRP A 76 7.25 -11.95 -5.04
CA TRP A 76 7.24 -11.61 -6.46
C TRP A 76 8.30 -10.57 -6.85
N VAL A 77 8.87 -9.89 -5.85
CA VAL A 77 9.74 -8.73 -6.03
C VAL A 77 11.20 -9.16 -6.10
N ASP A 78 11.93 -8.65 -7.09
CA ASP A 78 13.38 -8.88 -7.18
C ASP A 78 14.16 -7.70 -6.60
N GLU A 79 13.64 -6.47 -6.73
CA GLU A 79 14.31 -5.25 -6.29
C GLU A 79 13.32 -4.23 -5.71
N VAL A 80 13.72 -3.56 -4.63
CA VAL A 80 12.98 -2.47 -4.01
C VAL A 80 13.73 -1.17 -4.23
N ILE A 81 13.08 -0.22 -4.92
CA ILE A 81 13.57 1.13 -5.13
C ILE A 81 12.92 2.04 -4.08
N THR A 82 13.72 2.51 -3.15
CA THR A 82 13.30 3.45 -2.11
C THR A 82 13.28 4.87 -2.65
N ASP A 83 12.50 5.76 -2.04
CA ASP A 83 12.41 7.16 -2.44
C ASP A 83 12.01 7.36 -3.91
N ALA A 84 11.07 6.53 -4.38
CA ALA A 84 10.63 6.56 -5.76
C ALA A 84 9.83 7.85 -6.07
N PRO A 85 9.99 8.41 -7.29
CA PRO A 85 9.34 9.66 -7.66
C PRO A 85 7.82 9.49 -7.77
N TRP A 86 7.07 10.58 -7.51
CA TRP A 86 5.61 10.58 -7.67
C TRP A 86 5.17 10.51 -9.14
N VAL A 87 5.94 11.12 -10.03
CA VAL A 87 5.72 11.12 -11.48
C VAL A 87 6.97 10.53 -12.13
N ILE A 88 6.78 9.50 -12.94
CA ILE A 88 7.87 8.80 -13.62
C ILE A 88 8.39 9.67 -14.76
N THR A 89 9.69 9.93 -14.79
CA THR A 89 10.35 10.72 -15.84
C THR A 89 11.12 9.82 -16.80
N GLN A 90 11.55 10.39 -17.95
CA GLN A 90 12.38 9.63 -18.89
C GLN A 90 13.73 9.26 -18.27
N GLU A 91 14.32 10.16 -17.48
CA GLU A 91 15.59 9.93 -16.80
C GLU A 91 15.50 8.74 -15.84
N PHE A 92 14.40 8.64 -15.07
CA PHE A 92 14.18 7.50 -14.17
C PHE A 92 13.98 6.19 -14.93
N ILE A 93 13.26 6.23 -16.06
CA ILE A 93 13.09 5.07 -16.92
C ILE A 93 14.43 4.58 -17.49
N ASP A 94 15.27 5.50 -17.93
CA ASP A 94 16.56 5.21 -18.53
C ASP A 94 17.56 4.70 -17.47
N GLU A 95 17.60 5.34 -16.29
CA GLU A 95 18.46 4.95 -15.16
C GLU A 95 18.21 3.51 -14.71
N HIS A 96 16.94 3.11 -14.60
CA HIS A 96 16.55 1.77 -14.14
C HIS A 96 16.32 0.76 -15.27
N GLU A 97 16.49 1.18 -16.53
CA GLU A 97 16.22 0.40 -17.75
C GLU A 97 14.81 -0.21 -17.75
N ILE A 98 13.79 0.57 -17.38
CA ILE A 98 12.41 0.09 -17.15
C ILE A 98 11.73 -0.17 -18.49
N ASP A 99 11.47 -1.43 -18.88
CA ASP A 99 10.76 -1.72 -20.13
C ASP A 99 9.28 -1.30 -20.06
N PHE A 100 8.60 -1.69 -18.98
CA PHE A 100 7.19 -1.35 -18.74
C PHE A 100 6.91 -0.95 -17.30
N VAL A 101 6.00 0.00 -17.14
CA VAL A 101 5.39 0.39 -15.87
C VAL A 101 4.06 -0.34 -15.69
N CYS A 102 3.86 -0.93 -14.52
CA CYS A 102 2.69 -1.74 -14.21
C CYS A 102 1.90 -1.12 -13.05
N HIS A 103 0.65 -0.73 -13.31
CA HIS A 103 -0.29 -0.23 -12.30
C HIS A 103 -1.72 -0.59 -12.74
N ASP A 104 -2.74 -0.39 -11.90
CA ASP A 104 -4.13 -0.47 -12.37
C ASP A 104 -4.44 0.59 -13.44
N ASP A 105 -5.36 0.28 -14.36
CA ASP A 105 -5.64 1.11 -15.55
C ASP A 105 -6.46 2.38 -15.25
N LEU A 106 -6.84 2.61 -13.99
CA LEU A 106 -7.58 3.81 -13.64
C LEU A 106 -6.64 5.03 -13.71
N PRO A 107 -7.10 6.16 -14.29
CA PRO A 107 -6.34 7.40 -14.25
C PRO A 107 -5.99 7.78 -12.81
N TYR A 108 -4.72 7.99 -12.54
CA TYR A 108 -4.26 8.38 -11.21
C TYR A 108 -4.05 9.89 -11.19
N ALA A 109 -5.13 10.60 -10.85
CA ALA A 109 -5.13 12.05 -10.78
C ALA A 109 -4.30 12.56 -9.60
N SER A 110 -3.54 13.62 -9.84
CA SER A 110 -2.83 14.41 -8.84
C SER A 110 -3.26 15.88 -8.96
N SER A 111 -2.81 16.73 -8.04
CA SER A 111 -3.11 18.17 -8.08
C SER A 111 -2.63 18.88 -9.36
N GLU A 112 -1.68 18.30 -10.08
CA GLU A 112 -0.98 18.91 -11.22
C GLU A 112 -1.24 18.18 -12.55
N CYS A 113 -1.81 16.98 -12.51
CA CYS A 113 -1.99 16.14 -13.70
C CYS A 113 -3.21 15.22 -13.55
N ASP A 114 -4.01 15.08 -14.62
CA ASP A 114 -5.20 14.22 -14.67
C ASP A 114 -4.85 12.72 -14.58
N ASP A 115 -3.69 12.32 -15.11
CA ASP A 115 -3.16 10.96 -14.99
C ASP A 115 -1.63 10.98 -14.99
N VAL A 116 -1.02 10.69 -13.84
CA VAL A 116 0.45 10.66 -13.72
C VAL A 116 1.11 9.60 -14.61
N TYR A 117 0.34 8.63 -15.12
CA TYR A 117 0.82 7.60 -16.04
C TYR A 117 0.63 7.92 -17.52
N ALA A 118 0.02 9.06 -17.87
CA ALA A 118 -0.24 9.43 -19.26
C ALA A 118 1.02 9.37 -20.13
N PHE A 119 2.12 9.91 -19.63
CA PHE A 119 3.43 9.89 -20.29
C PHE A 119 3.88 8.47 -20.68
N VAL A 120 3.73 7.50 -19.78
CA VAL A 120 4.16 6.11 -20.00
C VAL A 120 3.18 5.33 -20.87
N LYS A 121 1.88 5.65 -20.78
CA LYS A 121 0.83 5.11 -21.66
C LYS A 121 1.05 5.55 -23.11
N ASP A 122 1.39 6.82 -23.34
CA ASP A 122 1.66 7.37 -24.67
C ASP A 122 2.90 6.75 -25.33
N GLN A 123 3.90 6.35 -24.54
CA GLN A 123 5.06 5.61 -25.03
C GLN A 123 4.77 4.13 -25.34
N GLY A 124 3.58 3.61 -25.03
CA GLY A 124 3.26 2.19 -25.14
C GLY A 124 4.00 1.30 -24.13
N ARG A 125 4.42 1.88 -23.00
CA ARG A 125 5.18 1.22 -21.94
C ARG A 125 4.37 0.98 -20.67
N PHE A 126 3.05 1.13 -20.72
CA PHE A 126 2.18 0.85 -19.57
C PHE A 126 1.51 -0.52 -19.70
N LEU A 127 1.62 -1.35 -18.66
CA LEU A 127 1.03 -2.67 -18.59
C LEU A 127 -0.01 -2.73 -17.46
N PRO A 128 -1.32 -2.75 -17.78
CA PRO A 128 -2.35 -2.65 -16.77
C PRO A 128 -2.44 -3.92 -15.91
N THR A 129 -2.62 -3.74 -14.60
CA THR A 129 -2.95 -4.81 -13.65
C THR A 129 -4.39 -4.66 -13.14
N GLN A 130 -4.91 -5.70 -12.49
CA GLN A 130 -6.25 -5.72 -11.92
C GLN A 130 -6.19 -5.63 -10.40
N ARG A 131 -7.02 -4.75 -9.83
CA ARG A 131 -7.18 -4.64 -8.38
C ARG A 131 -7.84 -5.90 -7.83
N THR A 132 -7.55 -6.22 -6.57
CA THR A 132 -8.23 -7.31 -5.85
C THR A 132 -9.40 -6.75 -5.06
N ASP A 133 -10.61 -7.24 -5.34
CA ASP A 133 -11.80 -6.85 -4.59
C ASP A 133 -11.78 -7.35 -3.15
N GLY A 134 -12.40 -6.58 -2.25
CA GLY A 134 -12.56 -6.96 -0.83
C GLY A 134 -11.35 -6.71 0.07
N VAL A 135 -10.30 -6.03 -0.43
CA VAL A 135 -9.18 -5.56 0.38
C VAL A 135 -8.63 -4.23 -0.12
N SER A 136 -8.36 -3.33 0.82
CA SER A 136 -7.53 -2.14 0.62
C SER A 136 -7.03 -1.64 1.97
N THR A 137 -5.99 -0.80 1.97
CA THR A 137 -5.53 -0.09 3.18
C THR A 137 -6.68 0.64 3.88
N SER A 138 -7.52 1.35 3.12
CA SER A 138 -8.68 2.07 3.64
C SER A 138 -9.70 1.13 4.29
N ASP A 139 -9.97 -0.03 3.69
CA ASP A 139 -10.88 -1.03 4.25
C ASP A 139 -10.31 -1.66 5.54
N LEU A 140 -9.02 -2.00 5.56
CA LEU A 140 -8.35 -2.49 6.77
C LEU A 140 -8.44 -1.47 7.93
N ILE A 141 -8.15 -0.19 7.65
CA ILE A 141 -8.30 0.89 8.63
C ILE A 141 -9.76 1.01 9.08
N THR A 142 -10.71 0.98 8.15
CA THR A 142 -12.14 1.09 8.46
C THR A 142 -12.61 -0.03 9.38
N ARG A 143 -12.15 -1.27 9.17
CA ARG A 143 -12.45 -2.40 10.05
C ARG A 143 -11.88 -2.18 11.45
N ILE A 144 -10.64 -1.67 11.55
CA ILE A 144 -10.00 -1.37 12.85
C ILE A 144 -10.77 -0.27 13.59
N VAL A 145 -11.12 0.82 12.90
CA VAL A 145 -11.84 1.95 13.49
C VAL A 145 -13.25 1.55 13.92
N ARG A 146 -13.97 0.75 13.11
CA ARG A 146 -15.33 0.28 13.43
C ARG A 146 -15.37 -0.52 14.74
N ASP A 147 -14.37 -1.37 14.96
CA ASP A 147 -14.27 -2.22 16.15
C ASP A 147 -13.34 -1.64 17.23
N TYR A 148 -12.99 -0.36 17.14
CA TYR A 148 -12.01 0.31 18.01
C TYR A 148 -12.27 0.08 19.50
N ASP A 149 -13.50 0.33 19.97
CA ASP A 149 -13.87 0.16 21.38
C ASP A 149 -13.72 -1.30 21.85
N LYS A 150 -13.97 -2.29 20.98
CA LYS A 150 -13.76 -3.71 21.31
C LYS A 150 -12.27 -4.01 21.46
N TYR A 151 -11.44 -3.47 20.55
CA TYR A 151 -10.00 -3.65 20.63
C TYR A 151 -9.39 -2.96 21.85
N LEU A 152 -9.89 -1.78 22.23
CA LEU A 152 -9.49 -1.10 23.45
C LEU A 152 -9.73 -1.97 24.69
N ARG A 153 -10.96 -2.46 24.88
CA ARG A 153 -11.30 -3.33 26.02
C ARG A 153 -10.40 -4.56 26.08
N ARG A 154 -10.25 -5.27 24.95
CA ARG A 154 -9.40 -6.45 24.85
C ARG A 154 -7.93 -6.13 25.20
N ASN A 155 -7.41 -4.99 24.77
CA ASN A 155 -6.01 -4.62 25.02
C ASN A 155 -5.80 -4.19 26.49
N LEU A 156 -6.77 -3.50 27.10
CA LEU A 156 -6.77 -3.19 28.55
C LEU A 156 -6.79 -4.48 29.38
N GLU A 157 -7.63 -5.46 29.01
CA GLU A 157 -7.69 -6.77 29.68
C GLU A 157 -6.38 -7.57 29.54
N ARG A 158 -5.63 -7.35 28.46
CA ARG A 158 -4.28 -7.92 28.25
C ARG A 158 -3.18 -7.18 29.02
N GLY A 159 -3.53 -6.16 29.80
CA GLY A 159 -2.61 -5.41 30.65
C GLY A 159 -1.94 -4.21 29.99
N MET A 160 -2.37 -3.81 28.79
CA MET A 160 -1.89 -2.55 28.19
C MET A 160 -2.46 -1.37 28.96
N SER A 161 -1.65 -0.36 29.23
CA SER A 161 -2.08 0.82 29.97
C SER A 161 -2.93 1.77 29.10
N PRO A 162 -3.86 2.52 29.71
CA PRO A 162 -4.59 3.60 29.03
C PRO A 162 -3.68 4.61 28.31
N LYS A 163 -2.50 4.89 28.90
CA LYS A 163 -1.52 5.82 28.33
C LYS A 163 -0.91 5.29 27.04
N GLU A 164 -0.58 4.00 26.96
CA GLU A 164 -0.06 3.35 25.75
C GLU A 164 -1.09 3.27 24.63
N LEU A 165 -2.37 3.11 25.00
CA LEU A 165 -3.49 3.14 24.05
C LEU A 165 -3.88 4.55 23.62
N ASN A 166 -3.24 5.58 24.18
CA ASN A 166 -3.55 6.99 23.98
C ASN A 166 -5.05 7.29 24.19
N ILE A 167 -5.67 6.67 25.21
CA ILE A 167 -7.07 6.92 25.56
C ILE A 167 -7.18 8.00 26.62
N SER A 168 -8.19 8.85 26.49
CA SER A 168 -8.48 9.88 27.50
C SER A 168 -9.02 9.26 28.78
N PHE A 169 -8.83 9.93 29.91
CA PHE A 169 -9.40 9.53 31.20
C PHE A 169 -10.93 9.31 31.12
N LEU A 170 -11.63 10.16 30.37
CA LEU A 170 -13.08 10.00 30.16
C LEU A 170 -13.43 8.71 29.44
N LYS A 171 -12.67 8.35 28.39
CA LYS A 171 -12.90 7.10 27.65
C LYS A 171 -12.61 5.88 28.52
N GLU A 172 -11.57 5.95 29.35
CA GLU A 172 -11.26 4.89 30.32
C GLU A 172 -12.42 4.66 31.31
N GLN A 173 -12.97 5.74 31.89
CA GLN A 173 -14.12 5.64 32.79
C GLN A 173 -15.37 5.07 32.09
N GLU A 174 -15.63 5.49 30.85
CA GLU A 174 -16.73 4.94 30.03
C GLU A 174 -16.60 3.42 29.86
N LEU A 175 -15.39 2.94 29.52
CA LEU A 175 -15.12 1.51 29.33
C LEU A 175 -15.28 0.71 30.62
N ASN A 176 -14.82 1.24 31.76
CA ASN A 176 -14.98 0.60 33.06
C ASN A 176 -16.45 0.49 33.47
N ILE A 177 -17.24 1.53 33.25
CA ILE A 177 -18.69 1.51 33.52
C ILE A 177 -19.39 0.47 32.63
N GLN A 178 -19.07 0.44 31.33
CA GLN A 178 -19.65 -0.52 30.39
C GLN A 178 -19.32 -1.97 30.77
N LYS A 179 -18.09 -2.22 31.24
CA LYS A 179 -17.68 -3.53 31.75
C LYS A 179 -18.47 -3.92 32.99
N HIS A 180 -18.54 -3.04 33.99
CA HIS A 180 -19.26 -3.32 35.23
C HIS A 180 -20.77 -3.57 34.98
N MET A 181 -21.38 -2.81 34.06
CA MET A 181 -22.76 -3.05 33.64
C MET A 181 -22.96 -4.40 32.96
N ALA A 182 -21.99 -4.87 32.17
CA ALA A 182 -22.06 -6.18 31.54
C ALA A 182 -21.97 -7.30 32.58
N GLU A 183 -21.07 -7.18 33.55
CA GLU A 183 -20.93 -8.13 34.67
C GLU A 183 -22.21 -8.24 35.51
N ILE A 184 -22.86 -7.10 35.81
CA ILE A 184 -24.15 -7.09 36.52
C ILE A 184 -25.24 -7.81 35.71
N ARG A 185 -25.29 -7.60 34.38
CA ARG A 185 -26.26 -8.27 33.51
C ARG A 185 -26.08 -9.78 33.42
N GLU A 186 -24.85 -10.28 33.55
CA GLU A 186 -24.57 -11.73 33.55
C GLU A 186 -24.94 -12.40 34.89
N GLN A 187 -25.11 -11.62 35.97
CA GLN A 187 -25.47 -12.11 37.30
C GLN A 187 -26.98 -12.13 37.58
N ILE A 188 -27.80 -11.60 36.67
CA ILE A 188 -29.28 -11.57 36.73
C ILE A 188 -29.84 -12.58 35.75
#